data_AF-A0A6A2Y6D8-F1
#
_entry.id   AF-A0A6A2Y6D8-F1
#
_cell.length_a   1.000
_cell.length_b   1.000
_cell.length_c   1.000
_cell.angle_alpha   90.00
_cell.angle_beta   90.00
_cell.angle_gamma   90.00
#
_symmetry.space_group_name_H-M   'P 1'
#
loop_
_entity.id
_entity.type
_entity.pdbx_description
1 polymer ?
#
loop_
_entity_poly.entity_id
_entity_poly.type
_entity_poly.pdbx_seq_one_letter_code
_entity_poly.pdbx_strand_id
1 'polypeptide(L)'
;MDEKEAPITFPLEQFNPHVAGRTFHNGRFVQKLRSKAASLHNVSQEQGTVTSLVEENGTVKGVHYKDKSGRLLTAYAPLTVVCDGCFSNLRRSLSDPKVEVPSYFVAFPLMNCKLPNENYAAVVIADPSPFVFYPVSSTELRCMVDIPSQNLPSVSGGEMAHYLRTRVAPQVFPQLYTAFVSAIEKKDNIRVMQNKIMAAAPRRIPGALLIGDALNARHALTGGGMTVALSDVVLLRDLLRPLHDLSDASAVCEYLESFYTLRKPMSSTINTLANVLQKVFRASSDPTMQDVQHAFFGYLRLGGTFSHGVSAMLSGLWPRPLGLAFHFLAIATYGVGRLLLPFPTPKRLWNGTKLLWVALSILLPFIWSEGVRKMFFPLTVPAYYRTPPANNKNRKV
;
A
#
# COMPACT_ATOMS: atom_id res chain seq x y z
N MET A 1 11.52 -26.93 -13.67
CA MET A 1 10.89 -25.60 -13.59
C MET A 1 11.72 -24.68 -14.46
N ASP A 2 11.10 -23.99 -15.41
CA ASP A 2 11.79 -22.98 -16.21
C ASP A 2 12.53 -22.00 -15.28
N GLU A 3 13.79 -21.70 -15.59
CA GLU A 3 14.64 -20.84 -14.77
C GLU A 3 14.14 -19.38 -14.65
N LYS A 4 13.01 -19.06 -15.29
CA LYS A 4 12.43 -17.72 -15.42
C LYS A 4 11.28 -17.43 -14.44
N GLU A 5 10.80 -18.42 -13.68
CA GLU A 5 9.65 -18.25 -12.77
C GLU A 5 10.00 -18.50 -11.30
N ALA A 6 9.31 -17.80 -10.40
CA ALA A 6 9.37 -18.00 -8.96
C ALA A 6 7.95 -18.06 -8.39
N PRO A 7 7.37 -19.26 -8.22
CA PRO A 7 6.03 -19.39 -7.64
C PRO A 7 6.06 -18.97 -6.16
N ILE A 8 5.16 -18.05 -5.79
CA ILE A 8 5.03 -17.53 -4.43
C ILE A 8 3.66 -17.94 -3.88
N THR A 9 3.65 -18.85 -2.92
CA THR A 9 2.43 -19.27 -2.21
C THR A 9 2.29 -18.52 -0.90
N PHE A 10 1.08 -18.07 -0.58
CA PHE A 10 0.81 -17.55 0.76
C PHE A 10 0.77 -18.69 1.78
N PRO A 11 1.37 -18.52 2.98
CA PRO A 11 1.39 -19.54 4.02
C PRO A 11 0.04 -19.56 4.76
N LEU A 12 -0.93 -20.26 4.17
CA LEU A 12 -2.31 -20.33 4.65
C LEU A 12 -2.58 -21.56 5.52
N GLU A 13 -1.62 -22.46 5.68
CA GLU A 13 -1.78 -23.77 6.31
C GLU A 13 -2.23 -23.67 7.78
N GLN A 14 -1.85 -22.59 8.47
CA GLN A 14 -2.20 -22.33 9.88
C GLN A 14 -3.50 -21.52 10.03
N PHE A 15 -4.13 -21.13 8.93
CA PHE A 15 -5.32 -20.30 8.93
C PHE A 15 -6.56 -21.11 8.57
N ASN A 16 -7.71 -20.63 8.99
CA ASN A 16 -8.98 -21.23 8.61
C ASN A 16 -9.15 -21.21 7.07
N PRO A 17 -9.85 -22.18 6.46
CA PRO A 17 -10.01 -22.28 5.00
C PRO A 17 -10.61 -21.04 4.30
N HIS A 18 -11.31 -20.19 5.05
CA HIS A 18 -11.88 -18.95 4.52
C HIS A 18 -10.85 -17.82 4.36
N VAL A 19 -9.66 -17.93 4.97
CA VAL A 19 -8.56 -16.97 4.84
C VAL A 19 -7.87 -17.21 3.50
N ALA A 20 -8.10 -16.31 2.56
CA ALA A 20 -7.44 -16.35 1.27
C ALA A 20 -7.48 -14.99 0.59
N GLY A 21 -6.57 -14.79 -0.37
CA GLY A 21 -6.57 -13.61 -1.24
C GLY A 21 -7.86 -13.53 -2.06
N ARG A 22 -8.31 -12.30 -2.31
CA ARG A 22 -9.48 -12.04 -3.15
C ARG A 22 -9.17 -10.91 -4.10
N THR A 23 -9.58 -11.09 -5.34
CA THR A 23 -9.57 -10.07 -6.38
C THR A 23 -11.00 -9.86 -6.84
N PHE A 24 -11.34 -8.60 -7.16
CA PHE A 24 -12.71 -8.22 -7.46
C PHE A 24 -12.77 -6.83 -8.09
N HIS A 25 -13.91 -6.49 -8.67
CA HIS A 25 -14.21 -5.13 -9.05
C HIS A 25 -14.37 -4.24 -7.82
N ASN A 26 -13.49 -3.24 -7.68
CA ASN A 26 -13.51 -2.29 -6.56
C ASN A 26 -14.88 -1.63 -6.35
N GLY A 27 -15.55 -1.20 -7.42
CA GLY A 27 -16.87 -0.57 -7.33
C GLY A 27 -17.93 -1.48 -6.68
N ARG A 28 -17.93 -2.77 -6.99
CA ARG A 28 -18.86 -3.74 -6.38
C ARG A 28 -18.56 -3.94 -4.89
N PHE A 29 -17.29 -4.02 -4.54
CA PHE A 29 -16.86 -4.15 -3.15
C PHE A 29 -17.27 -2.94 -2.30
N VAL A 30 -16.95 -1.73 -2.77
CA VAL A 30 -17.31 -0.47 -2.09
C VAL A 30 -18.82 -0.33 -1.93
N GLN A 31 -19.62 -0.67 -2.95
CA GLN A 31 -21.07 -0.61 -2.83
C GLN A 31 -21.62 -1.62 -1.81
N LYS A 32 -21.10 -2.84 -1.76
CA LYS A 32 -21.48 -3.81 -0.72
C LYS A 32 -21.15 -3.30 0.69
N LEU A 33 -20.00 -2.64 0.88
CA LEU A 33 -19.66 -2.02 2.17
C LEU A 33 -20.63 -0.89 2.53
N ARG A 34 -20.97 -0.01 1.57
CA ARG A 34 -21.94 1.08 1.78
C ARG A 34 -23.32 0.54 2.13
N SER A 35 -23.83 -0.46 1.40
CA SER A 35 -25.11 -1.10 1.70
C SER A 35 -25.11 -1.75 3.09
N LYS A 36 -24.00 -2.42 3.47
CA LYS A 36 -23.90 -3.01 4.81
C LYS A 36 -23.91 -1.94 5.90
N ALA A 37 -23.18 -0.85 5.73
CA ALA A 37 -23.18 0.26 6.68
C ALA A 37 -24.56 0.92 6.79
N ALA A 38 -25.26 1.13 5.67
CA ALA A 38 -26.60 1.72 5.63
C ALA A 38 -27.67 0.85 6.33
N SER A 39 -27.44 -0.46 6.45
CA SER A 39 -28.35 -1.37 7.16
C SER A 39 -28.30 -1.24 8.69
N LEU A 40 -27.37 -0.47 9.24
CA LEU A 40 -27.21 -0.29 10.68
C LEU A 40 -28.02 0.92 11.16
N HIS A 41 -28.82 0.73 12.21
CA HIS A 41 -29.74 1.75 12.74
C HIS A 41 -29.03 3.02 13.27
N ASN A 42 -27.75 2.92 13.62
CA ASN A 42 -26.93 4.00 14.15
C ASN A 42 -26.03 4.66 13.09
N VAL A 43 -26.28 4.41 11.81
CA VAL A 43 -25.51 4.97 10.69
C VAL A 43 -26.43 5.76 9.77
N SER A 44 -26.18 7.06 9.67
CA SER A 44 -26.78 7.94 8.67
C SER A 44 -25.81 8.14 7.51
N GLN A 45 -26.30 7.99 6.28
CA GLN A 45 -25.50 8.24 5.07
C GLN A 45 -26.03 9.47 4.35
N GLU A 46 -25.13 10.40 4.03
CA GLU A 46 -25.43 11.57 3.24
C GLU A 46 -24.53 11.64 2.01
N GLN A 47 -25.13 12.02 0.88
CA GLN A 47 -24.40 12.28 -0.35
C GLN A 47 -24.05 13.76 -0.44
N GLY A 48 -22.77 14.06 -0.34
CA GLY A 48 -22.24 15.42 -0.49
C GLY A 48 -20.72 15.43 -0.61
N THR A 49 -20.18 16.63 -0.86
CA THR A 49 -18.74 16.87 -0.99
C THR A 49 -18.27 17.77 0.14
N VAL A 50 -17.47 17.22 1.07
CA VAL A 50 -16.86 18.00 2.15
C VAL A 50 -15.84 18.97 1.58
N THR A 51 -15.95 20.25 1.93
CA THR A 51 -15.09 21.33 1.43
C THR A 51 -14.03 21.74 2.42
N SER A 52 -14.34 21.76 3.71
CA SER A 52 -13.43 22.19 4.78
C SER A 52 -13.84 21.65 6.15
N LEU A 53 -12.91 21.68 7.10
CA LEU A 53 -13.17 21.42 8.52
C LEU A 53 -13.70 22.69 9.20
N VAL A 54 -14.61 22.52 10.16
CA VAL A 54 -15.01 23.60 11.06
C VAL A 54 -14.07 23.58 12.26
N GLU A 55 -13.32 24.65 12.46
CA GLU A 55 -12.32 24.76 13.53
C GLU A 55 -12.66 25.93 14.46
N GLU A 56 -12.67 25.66 15.77
CA GLU A 56 -12.88 26.65 16.83
C GLU A 56 -11.78 26.49 17.88
N ASN A 57 -11.01 27.55 18.13
CA ASN A 57 -9.91 27.55 19.11
C ASN A 57 -8.94 26.37 18.94
N GLY A 58 -8.60 26.00 17.70
CA GLY A 58 -7.70 24.90 17.38
C GLY A 58 -8.31 23.49 17.54
N THR A 59 -9.61 23.38 17.78
CA THR A 59 -10.36 22.12 17.86
C THR A 59 -11.29 21.99 16.67
N VAL A 60 -11.27 20.86 15.98
CA VAL A 60 -12.25 20.54 14.93
C VAL A 60 -13.59 20.21 15.57
N LYS A 61 -14.65 20.86 15.10
CA LYS A 61 -16.03 20.70 15.58
C LYS A 61 -16.96 20.07 14.56
N GLY A 62 -16.48 19.81 13.35
CA GLY A 62 -17.30 19.26 12.28
C GLY A 62 -16.76 19.59 10.89
N VAL A 63 -17.67 19.63 9.92
CA VAL A 63 -17.37 19.84 8.50
C VAL A 63 -18.35 20.79 7.83
N HIS A 64 -17.85 21.56 6.87
CA HIS A 64 -18.66 22.17 5.84
C HIS A 64 -18.71 21.26 4.62
N TYR A 65 -19.89 21.04 4.05
CA TYR A 65 -20.07 20.21 2.87
C TYR A 65 -21.14 20.79 1.94
N LYS A 66 -21.00 20.48 0.66
CA LYS A 66 -22.02 20.78 -0.35
C LYS A 66 -22.89 19.54 -0.57
N ASP A 67 -24.20 19.69 -0.46
CA ASP A 67 -25.13 18.62 -0.81
C ASP A 67 -25.22 18.42 -2.33
N LYS A 68 -26.08 17.49 -2.77
CA LYS A 68 -26.34 17.24 -4.20
C LYS A 68 -26.85 18.46 -4.99
N SER A 69 -27.46 19.45 -4.32
CA SER A 69 -27.95 20.69 -4.93
C SER A 69 -26.89 21.78 -5.01
N GLY A 70 -25.72 21.55 -4.39
CA GLY A 70 -24.64 22.52 -4.29
C GLY A 70 -24.78 23.48 -3.11
N ARG A 71 -25.82 23.31 -2.27
CA ARG A 71 -26.03 24.13 -1.07
C ARG A 71 -24.96 23.79 -0.03
N LEU A 72 -24.32 24.83 0.51
CA LEU A 72 -23.37 24.70 1.60
C LEU A 72 -24.12 24.44 2.92
N LEU A 73 -23.77 23.34 3.58
CA LEU A 73 -24.32 22.90 4.86
C LEU A 73 -23.18 22.64 5.85
N THR A 74 -23.53 22.53 7.12
CA THR A 74 -22.59 22.26 8.21
C THR A 74 -23.09 21.08 9.01
N ALA A 75 -22.20 20.13 9.31
CA ALA A 75 -22.46 19.02 10.22
C ALA A 75 -21.47 19.10 11.38
N TYR A 76 -21.97 19.08 12.61
CA TYR A 76 -21.17 19.15 13.83
C TYR A 76 -21.03 17.77 14.47
N ALA A 77 -19.85 17.47 14.98
CA ALA A 77 -19.56 16.23 15.68
C ALA A 77 -18.40 16.41 16.67
N PRO A 78 -18.39 15.68 17.80
CA PRO A 78 -17.27 15.71 18.75
C PRO A 78 -15.98 15.09 18.17
N LEU A 79 -16.12 14.20 17.18
CA LEU A 79 -15.00 13.57 16.48
C LEU A 79 -15.30 13.47 14.98
N THR A 80 -14.39 13.99 14.16
CA THR A 80 -14.44 13.92 12.70
C THR A 80 -13.33 13.02 12.17
N VAL A 81 -13.68 11.95 11.44
CA VAL A 81 -12.70 11.03 10.83
C VAL A 81 -12.56 11.30 9.34
N VAL A 82 -11.42 11.84 8.93
CA VAL A 82 -11.09 12.14 7.53
C VAL A 82 -10.52 10.88 6.85
N CYS A 83 -11.20 10.43 5.80
CA CYS A 83 -10.87 9.20 5.05
C CYS A 83 -11.16 9.32 3.55
N ASP A 84 -11.00 10.53 2.99
CA ASP A 84 -11.27 10.94 1.59
C ASP A 84 -10.20 10.48 0.57
N GLY A 85 -9.28 9.62 1.00
CA GLY A 85 -8.40 8.84 0.13
C GLY A 85 -7.19 9.57 -0.45
N CYS A 86 -6.64 9.01 -1.53
CA CYS A 86 -5.33 9.41 -2.05
C CYS A 86 -5.26 10.85 -2.61
N PHE A 87 -6.41 11.46 -2.93
CA PHE A 87 -6.55 12.84 -3.40
C PHE A 87 -7.14 13.79 -2.34
N SER A 88 -7.03 13.40 -1.07
CA SER A 88 -7.57 14.15 0.06
C SER A 88 -7.31 15.65 -0.02
N ASN A 89 -8.37 16.46 0.03
CA ASN A 89 -8.29 17.92 0.11
C ASN A 89 -8.07 18.40 1.54
N LEU A 90 -8.45 17.60 2.54
CA LEU A 90 -8.35 17.95 3.97
C LEU A 90 -7.02 17.52 4.61
N ARG A 91 -6.21 16.71 3.92
CA ARG A 91 -4.96 16.15 4.43
C ARG A 91 -4.05 17.19 5.09
N ARG A 92 -3.84 18.34 4.43
CA ARG A 92 -2.94 19.40 4.91
C ARG A 92 -3.43 20.11 6.17
N SER A 93 -4.70 19.95 6.54
CA SER A 93 -5.23 20.45 7.81
C SER A 93 -4.86 19.54 8.99
N LEU A 94 -4.67 18.24 8.75
CA LEU A 94 -4.45 17.24 9.80
C LEU A 94 -3.08 16.55 9.74
N SER A 95 -2.21 16.91 8.80
CA SER A 95 -0.91 16.29 8.61
C SER A 95 0.06 17.22 7.88
N ASP A 96 1.35 16.89 7.94
CA ASP A 96 2.42 17.55 7.18
C ASP A 96 2.95 16.58 6.09
N PRO A 97 2.17 16.35 5.01
CA PRO A 97 2.43 15.26 4.09
C PRO A 97 3.62 15.54 3.18
N LYS A 98 4.48 14.53 3.02
CA LYS A 98 5.50 14.48 1.95
C LYS A 98 5.05 13.45 0.92
N VAL A 99 4.48 13.94 -0.19
CA VAL A 99 3.93 13.10 -1.26
C VAL A 99 4.92 13.02 -2.41
N GLU A 100 5.32 11.81 -2.76
CA GLU A 100 6.10 11.52 -3.95
C GLU A 100 5.25 10.73 -4.94
N VAL A 101 5.45 11.00 -6.24
CA VAL A 101 4.80 10.28 -7.35
C VAL A 101 5.89 9.63 -8.22
N PRO A 102 6.42 8.46 -7.83
CA PRO A 102 7.50 7.80 -8.57
C PRO A 102 7.07 7.28 -9.95
N SER A 103 5.79 6.96 -10.11
CA SER A 103 5.26 6.30 -11.31
C SER A 103 3.74 6.41 -11.40
N TYR A 104 3.19 5.90 -12.49
CA TYR A 104 1.77 5.78 -12.76
C TYR A 104 1.45 4.34 -13.14
N PHE A 105 0.33 3.83 -12.64
CA PHE A 105 -0.25 2.61 -13.20
C PHE A 105 -1.15 2.93 -14.38
N VAL A 106 -0.87 2.27 -15.49
CA VAL A 106 -1.71 2.24 -16.68
C VAL A 106 -2.44 0.90 -16.69
N ALA A 107 -3.76 0.95 -16.51
CA ALA A 107 -4.58 -0.23 -16.27
C ALA A 107 -5.71 -0.36 -17.29
N PHE A 108 -5.95 -1.59 -17.74
CA PHE A 108 -7.03 -1.93 -18.67
C PHE A 108 -7.45 -3.40 -18.48
N PRO A 109 -8.73 -3.74 -18.71
CA PRO A 109 -9.20 -5.11 -18.67
C PRO A 109 -8.88 -5.83 -19.99
N LEU A 110 -8.46 -7.09 -19.87
CA LEU A 110 -8.41 -8.08 -20.94
C LEU A 110 -9.63 -9.00 -20.81
N MET A 111 -10.34 -9.21 -21.90
CA MET A 111 -11.60 -9.96 -21.90
C MET A 111 -11.36 -11.41 -22.34
N ASN A 112 -12.02 -12.35 -21.68
CA ASN A 112 -12.11 -13.76 -22.07
C ASN A 112 -10.74 -14.45 -22.27
N CYS A 113 -9.76 -14.11 -21.45
CA CYS A 113 -8.43 -14.72 -21.44
C CYS A 113 -8.02 -15.15 -20.03
N LYS A 114 -7.11 -16.11 -19.93
CA LYS A 114 -6.66 -16.72 -18.67
C LYS A 114 -5.14 -16.67 -18.55
N LEU A 115 -4.66 -16.55 -17.31
CA LEU A 115 -3.24 -16.67 -17.01
C LEU A 115 -2.76 -18.12 -17.21
N PRO A 116 -1.45 -18.35 -17.42
CA PRO A 116 -0.91 -19.71 -17.54
C PRO A 116 -1.24 -20.57 -16.32
N ASN A 117 -1.26 -19.95 -15.14
CA ASN A 117 -1.73 -20.56 -13.91
C ASN A 117 -2.85 -19.69 -13.30
N GLU A 118 -4.08 -20.18 -13.36
CA GLU A 118 -5.29 -19.46 -12.90
C GLU A 118 -5.33 -19.25 -11.38
N ASN A 119 -4.56 -20.02 -10.61
CA ASN A 119 -4.49 -19.88 -9.16
C ASN A 119 -3.60 -18.71 -8.71
N TYR A 120 -2.88 -18.07 -9.64
CA TYR A 120 -1.91 -17.03 -9.32
C TYR A 120 -2.25 -15.71 -10.03
N ALA A 121 -1.98 -14.61 -9.34
CA ALA A 121 -1.66 -13.36 -10.02
C ALA A 121 -0.22 -13.45 -10.55
N ALA A 122 0.06 -12.75 -11.65
CA ALA A 122 1.41 -12.68 -12.21
C ALA A 122 2.00 -11.29 -12.04
N VAL A 123 3.23 -11.21 -11.53
CA VAL A 123 4.06 -10.00 -11.58
C VAL A 123 5.17 -10.29 -12.58
N VAL A 124 5.21 -9.53 -13.67
CA VAL A 124 6.22 -9.67 -14.71
C VAL A 124 7.25 -8.56 -14.53
N ILE A 125 8.50 -8.97 -14.27
CA ILE A 125 9.65 -8.08 -14.23
C ILE A 125 10.08 -7.83 -15.67
N ALA A 126 9.84 -6.62 -16.16
CA ALA A 126 10.00 -6.24 -17.56
C ALA A 126 10.78 -4.94 -17.73
N ASP A 127 11.27 -4.69 -18.94
CA ASP A 127 11.89 -3.43 -19.33
C ASP A 127 10.85 -2.47 -19.95
N PRO A 128 10.71 -1.21 -19.46
CA PRO A 128 11.54 -0.58 -18.43
C PRO A 128 11.00 -0.76 -17.00
N SER A 129 9.80 -1.28 -16.83
CA SER A 129 9.11 -1.34 -15.54
C SER A 129 8.15 -2.53 -15.45
N PRO A 130 7.86 -3.01 -14.23
CA PRO A 130 7.06 -4.22 -14.04
C PRO A 130 5.60 -4.01 -14.42
N PHE A 131 4.93 -5.10 -14.79
CA PHE A 131 3.48 -5.11 -14.95
C PHE A 131 2.85 -6.32 -14.27
N VAL A 132 1.57 -6.19 -13.92
CA VAL A 132 0.83 -7.15 -13.11
C VAL A 132 -0.42 -7.61 -13.85
N PHE A 133 -0.71 -8.90 -13.76
CA PHE A 133 -1.98 -9.49 -14.16
C PHE A 133 -2.69 -10.16 -12.99
N TYR A 134 -3.98 -9.95 -12.86
CA TYR A 134 -4.81 -10.70 -11.93
C TYR A 134 -6.27 -10.75 -12.38
N PRO A 135 -6.98 -11.87 -12.18
CA PRO A 135 -8.39 -11.98 -12.54
C PRO A 135 -9.22 -11.06 -11.63
N VAL A 136 -10.22 -10.36 -12.16
CA VAL A 136 -11.18 -9.57 -11.35
C VAL A 136 -12.61 -10.10 -11.43
N SER A 137 -12.87 -10.96 -12.40
CA SER A 137 -14.09 -11.74 -12.58
C SER A 137 -13.78 -13.02 -13.35
N SER A 138 -14.81 -13.84 -13.63
CA SER A 138 -14.68 -15.04 -14.48
C SER A 138 -14.36 -14.73 -15.94
N THR A 139 -14.53 -13.48 -16.38
CA THR A 139 -14.37 -13.07 -17.79
C THR A 139 -13.37 -11.93 -17.98
N GLU A 140 -12.86 -11.35 -16.89
CA GLU A 140 -11.99 -10.18 -16.94
C GLU A 140 -10.67 -10.43 -16.19
N LEU A 141 -9.58 -10.24 -16.91
CA LEU A 141 -8.22 -10.19 -16.39
C LEU A 141 -7.75 -8.74 -16.36
N ARG A 142 -7.36 -8.21 -15.21
CA ARG A 142 -6.80 -6.86 -15.11
C ARG A 142 -5.33 -6.89 -15.49
N CYS A 143 -4.92 -6.03 -16.41
CA CYS A 143 -3.52 -5.68 -16.64
C CYS A 143 -3.22 -4.33 -15.99
N MET A 144 -2.06 -4.19 -15.33
CA MET A 144 -1.55 -2.93 -14.79
C MET A 144 -0.06 -2.80 -15.10
N VAL A 145 0.30 -1.81 -15.90
CA VAL A 145 1.69 -1.50 -16.27
C VAL A 145 2.19 -0.31 -15.46
N ASP A 146 3.29 -0.48 -14.73
CA ASP A 146 3.96 0.63 -14.06
C ASP A 146 4.77 1.43 -15.08
N ILE A 147 4.56 2.75 -15.13
CA ILE A 147 5.33 3.65 -16.00
C ILE A 147 5.95 4.74 -15.13
N PRO A 148 7.28 4.93 -15.16
CA PRO A 148 7.96 6.00 -14.43
C PRO A 148 7.37 7.37 -14.74
N SER A 149 7.26 8.24 -13.73
CA SER A 149 6.58 9.53 -13.87
C SER A 149 7.23 10.47 -14.89
N GLN A 150 8.53 10.32 -15.15
CA GLN A 150 9.26 11.13 -16.14
C GLN A 150 8.88 10.78 -17.59
N ASN A 151 8.29 9.61 -17.82
CA ASN A 151 8.13 9.02 -19.15
C ASN A 151 6.66 8.67 -19.47
N LEU A 152 5.69 9.39 -18.89
CA LEU A 152 4.27 9.07 -19.06
C LEU A 152 3.75 9.50 -20.45
N PRO A 153 3.40 8.57 -21.36
CA PRO A 153 2.88 8.93 -22.68
C PRO A 153 1.45 9.47 -22.64
N SER A 154 1.04 10.23 -23.65
CA SER A 154 -0.34 10.71 -23.76
C SER A 154 -1.33 9.59 -24.06
N VAL A 155 -2.44 9.54 -23.31
CA VAL A 155 -3.54 8.61 -23.59
C VAL A 155 -4.40 9.11 -24.75
N SER A 156 -4.78 10.39 -24.73
CA SER A 156 -5.66 10.98 -25.75
C SER A 156 -5.00 11.06 -27.13
N GLY A 157 -3.67 11.21 -27.18
CA GLY A 157 -2.89 11.25 -28.42
C GLY A 157 -2.54 9.87 -29.00
N GLY A 158 -2.92 8.76 -28.36
CA GLY A 158 -2.59 7.41 -28.81
C GLY A 158 -1.15 6.94 -28.54
N GLU A 159 -0.26 7.82 -28.08
CA GLU A 159 1.12 7.52 -27.69
C GLU A 159 1.20 6.40 -26.65
N MET A 160 0.26 6.37 -25.70
CA MET A 160 0.17 5.32 -24.69
C MET A 160 -0.07 3.95 -25.33
N ALA A 161 -1.02 3.83 -26.25
CA ALA A 161 -1.29 2.57 -26.93
C ALA A 161 -0.07 2.14 -27.77
N HIS A 162 0.60 3.08 -28.44
CA HIS A 162 1.83 2.81 -29.17
C HIS A 162 2.95 2.30 -28.24
N TYR A 163 3.16 2.94 -27.10
CA TYR A 163 4.13 2.51 -26.07
C TYR A 163 3.82 1.10 -25.57
N LEU A 164 2.56 0.83 -25.20
CA LEU A 164 2.14 -0.49 -24.72
C LEU A 164 2.34 -1.57 -25.80
N ARG A 165 2.05 -1.27 -27.06
CA ARG A 165 2.24 -2.20 -28.19
C ARG A 165 3.70 -2.51 -28.46
N THR A 166 4.57 -1.50 -28.40
CA THR A 166 5.97 -1.64 -28.84
C THR A 166 6.91 -2.08 -27.72
N ARG A 167 6.68 -1.60 -26.49
CA ARG A 167 7.56 -1.88 -25.34
C ARG A 167 7.03 -3.01 -24.46
N VAL A 168 5.72 -3.08 -24.24
CA VAL A 168 5.14 -4.00 -23.25
C VAL A 168 4.65 -5.30 -23.88
N ALA A 169 3.87 -5.23 -24.96
CA ALA A 169 3.27 -6.41 -25.60
C ALA A 169 4.27 -7.52 -25.96
N PRO A 170 5.51 -7.24 -26.44
CA PRO A 170 6.50 -8.29 -26.72
C PRO A 170 6.95 -9.09 -25.49
N GLN A 171 6.76 -8.54 -24.28
CA GLN A 171 7.13 -9.16 -23.01
C GLN A 171 5.93 -9.80 -22.29
N VAL A 172 4.72 -9.69 -22.86
CA VAL A 172 3.50 -10.30 -22.31
C VAL A 172 3.47 -11.80 -22.62
N PHE A 173 2.82 -12.58 -21.76
CA PHE A 173 2.60 -14.01 -22.02
C PHE A 173 1.99 -14.24 -23.41
N PRO A 174 2.51 -15.19 -24.22
CA PRO A 174 2.05 -15.40 -25.59
C PRO A 174 0.52 -15.57 -25.71
N GLN A 175 -0.08 -16.30 -24.78
CA GLN A 175 -1.53 -16.53 -24.72
C GLN A 175 -2.38 -15.29 -24.41
N LEU A 176 -1.77 -14.23 -23.84
CA LEU A 176 -2.45 -12.97 -23.56
C LEU A 176 -2.20 -11.91 -24.64
N TYR A 177 -1.27 -12.14 -25.57
CA TYR A 177 -0.80 -11.15 -26.54
C TYR A 177 -1.96 -10.54 -27.36
N THR A 178 -2.78 -11.38 -27.98
CA THR A 178 -3.90 -10.92 -28.81
C THR A 178 -4.90 -10.10 -27.99
N ALA A 179 -5.30 -10.62 -26.82
CA ALA A 179 -6.22 -9.91 -25.92
C ALA A 179 -5.64 -8.57 -25.44
N PHE A 180 -4.34 -8.53 -25.17
CA PHE A 180 -3.61 -7.32 -24.79
C PHE A 180 -3.64 -6.27 -25.90
N VAL A 181 -3.27 -6.64 -27.12
CA VAL A 181 -3.26 -5.72 -28.28
C VAL A 181 -4.66 -5.20 -28.57
N SER A 182 -5.68 -6.08 -28.57
CA SER A 182 -7.07 -5.64 -28.76
C SER A 182 -7.56 -4.71 -27.65
N ALA A 183 -7.13 -4.94 -26.40
CA ALA A 183 -7.55 -4.11 -25.26
C ALA A 183 -6.97 -2.69 -25.31
N ILE A 184 -5.74 -2.50 -25.80
CA ILE A 184 -5.10 -1.19 -25.89
C ILE A 184 -5.58 -0.37 -27.10
N GLU A 185 -6.07 -1.02 -28.16
CA GLU A 185 -6.67 -0.37 -29.33
C GLU A 185 -8.11 0.08 -29.08
N LYS A 186 -8.79 -0.52 -28.08
CA LYS A 186 -10.15 -0.15 -27.71
C LYS A 186 -10.20 1.25 -27.10
N LYS A 187 -11.02 2.12 -27.69
CA LYS A 187 -11.27 3.48 -27.20
C LYS A 187 -11.74 3.48 -25.74
N ASP A 188 -11.22 4.43 -24.95
CA ASP A 188 -11.56 4.67 -23.54
C ASP A 188 -11.32 3.49 -22.58
N ASN A 189 -10.57 2.47 -23.00
CA ASN A 189 -10.30 1.27 -22.20
C ASN A 189 -9.10 1.44 -21.26
N ILE A 190 -8.18 2.34 -21.58
CA ILE A 190 -6.97 2.63 -20.80
C ILE A 190 -7.28 3.66 -19.70
N ARG A 191 -6.96 3.33 -18.46
CA ARG A 191 -7.04 4.24 -17.30
C ARG A 191 -5.68 4.44 -16.67
N VAL A 192 -5.39 5.66 -16.24
CA VAL A 192 -4.11 6.02 -15.63
C VAL A 192 -4.35 6.49 -14.19
N MET A 193 -3.53 6.02 -13.26
CA MET A 193 -3.59 6.38 -11.85
C MET A 193 -2.18 6.61 -11.30
N GLN A 194 -2.02 7.65 -10.48
CA GLN A 194 -0.75 7.94 -9.81
C GLN A 194 -0.43 6.87 -8.77
N ASN A 195 0.80 6.36 -8.79
CA ASN A 195 1.36 5.65 -7.64
C ASN A 195 1.99 6.68 -6.70
N LYS A 196 1.49 6.74 -5.47
CA LYS A 196 1.95 7.70 -4.45
C LYS A 196 2.73 7.00 -3.36
N ILE A 197 3.79 7.63 -2.89
CA ILE A 197 4.50 7.26 -1.66
C ILE A 197 4.33 8.41 -0.69
N MET A 198 3.83 8.11 0.51
CA MET A 198 3.61 9.10 1.55
C MET A 198 3.60 8.42 2.92
N ALA A 199 4.68 8.59 3.68
CA ALA A 199 4.74 8.18 5.08
C ALA A 199 3.74 8.98 5.93
N ALA A 200 3.21 8.36 6.98
CA ALA A 200 2.26 9.01 7.87
C ALA A 200 2.96 10.09 8.72
N ALA A 201 2.51 11.35 8.59
CA ALA A 201 2.98 12.49 9.37
C ALA A 201 1.79 13.28 9.96
N PRO A 202 0.96 12.66 10.82
CA PRO A 202 -0.23 13.30 11.38
C PRO A 202 0.13 14.40 12.38
N ARG A 203 -0.69 15.46 12.41
CA ARG A 203 -0.67 16.47 13.47
C ARG A 203 -1.71 16.12 14.54
N ARG A 204 -1.44 16.49 15.78
CA ARG A 204 -2.37 16.31 16.90
C ARG A 204 -3.36 17.46 16.91
N ILE A 205 -4.52 17.26 16.29
CA ILE A 205 -5.59 18.27 16.22
C ILE A 205 -6.81 17.71 16.98
N PRO A 206 -7.19 18.31 18.12
CA PRO A 206 -8.39 17.90 18.86
C PRO A 206 -9.64 17.84 17.98
N GLY A 207 -10.48 16.82 18.18
CA GLY A 207 -11.74 16.65 17.46
C GLY A 207 -11.62 16.06 16.04
N ALA A 208 -10.41 15.73 15.57
CA ALA A 208 -10.23 15.09 14.26
C ALA A 208 -9.18 13.98 14.23
N LEU A 209 -9.37 13.03 13.31
CA LEU A 209 -8.43 11.95 13.02
C LEU A 209 -8.34 11.73 11.50
N LEU A 210 -7.16 11.39 11.00
CA LEU A 210 -6.92 11.10 9.59
C LEU A 210 -6.57 9.62 9.41
N ILE A 211 -7.22 8.90 8.48
CA ILE A 211 -6.94 7.48 8.20
C ILE A 211 -6.93 7.17 6.69
N GLY A 212 -6.52 5.94 6.34
CA GLY A 212 -6.49 5.45 4.96
C GLY A 212 -5.43 6.15 4.10
N ASP A 213 -5.64 6.17 2.78
CA ASP A 213 -4.72 6.81 1.83
C ASP A 213 -4.66 8.34 1.98
N ALA A 214 -5.58 8.93 2.74
CA ALA A 214 -5.49 10.32 3.14
C ALA A 214 -4.36 10.55 4.15
N LEU A 215 -4.11 9.59 5.05
CA LEU A 215 -3.02 9.61 6.04
C LEU A 215 -1.70 9.08 5.47
N ASN A 216 -1.75 7.99 4.71
CA ASN A 216 -0.57 7.20 4.38
C ASN A 216 -0.75 6.41 3.08
N ALA A 217 0.17 6.61 2.13
CA ALA A 217 0.17 5.94 0.83
C ALA A 217 1.50 5.21 0.59
N ARG A 218 1.43 4.14 -0.20
CA ARG A 218 2.55 3.30 -0.61
C ARG A 218 2.38 2.94 -2.07
N HIS A 219 3.46 2.51 -2.73
CA HIS A 219 3.37 2.03 -4.10
C HIS A 219 2.35 0.88 -4.23
N ALA A 220 1.46 0.92 -5.23
CA ALA A 220 0.33 -0.01 -5.31
C ALA A 220 0.70 -1.42 -5.86
N LEU A 221 1.97 -1.63 -6.24
CA LEU A 221 2.48 -2.89 -6.81
C LEU A 221 2.13 -4.13 -5.99
N THR A 222 2.13 -4.01 -4.65
CA THR A 222 1.84 -5.12 -3.74
C THR A 222 0.37 -5.24 -3.35
N GLY A 223 -0.49 -4.29 -3.75
CA GLY A 223 -1.91 -4.31 -3.40
C GLY A 223 -2.23 -4.11 -1.91
N GLY A 224 -1.28 -3.66 -1.08
CA GLY A 224 -1.43 -3.64 0.39
C GLY A 224 -2.28 -2.49 0.98
N GLY A 225 -2.75 -1.53 0.18
CA GLY A 225 -3.43 -0.33 0.68
C GLY A 225 -4.73 -0.63 1.44
N MET A 226 -5.59 -1.48 0.88
CA MET A 226 -6.84 -1.89 1.54
C MET A 226 -6.57 -2.71 2.81
N THR A 227 -5.55 -3.56 2.82
CA THR A 227 -5.16 -4.34 4.01
C THR A 227 -4.80 -3.43 5.17
N VAL A 228 -3.97 -2.40 4.92
CA VAL A 228 -3.62 -1.42 5.95
C VAL A 228 -4.85 -0.63 6.39
N ALA A 229 -5.69 -0.17 5.47
CA ALA A 229 -6.91 0.58 5.81
C ALA A 229 -7.89 -0.23 6.68
N LEU A 230 -8.11 -1.51 6.35
CA LEU A 230 -9.00 -2.38 7.12
C LEU A 230 -8.42 -2.72 8.50
N SER A 231 -7.10 -2.93 8.60
CA SER A 231 -6.45 -3.10 9.91
C SER A 231 -6.49 -1.84 10.74
N ASP A 232 -6.31 -0.66 10.12
CA ASP A 232 -6.44 0.63 10.79
C ASP A 232 -7.85 0.79 11.38
N VAL A 233 -8.89 0.37 10.64
CA VAL A 233 -10.28 0.38 11.12
C VAL A 233 -10.48 -0.55 12.32
N VAL A 234 -9.88 -1.75 12.32
CA VAL A 234 -9.94 -2.68 13.47
C VAL A 234 -9.29 -2.06 14.71
N LEU A 235 -8.10 -1.47 14.56
CA LEU A 235 -7.41 -0.79 15.66
C LEU A 235 -8.23 0.40 16.17
N LEU A 236 -8.75 1.22 15.27
CA LEU A 236 -9.54 2.39 15.65
C LEU A 236 -10.85 1.99 16.34
N ARG A 237 -11.53 0.94 15.88
CA ARG A 237 -12.71 0.37 16.56
C ARG A 237 -12.40 0.01 18.00
N ASP A 238 -11.28 -0.68 18.23
CA ASP A 238 -10.91 -1.14 19.58
C ASP A 238 -10.48 0.02 20.48
N LEU A 239 -9.81 1.03 19.93
CA LEU A 239 -9.49 2.27 20.65
C LEU A 239 -10.76 3.05 21.00
N LEU A 240 -11.72 3.19 20.08
CA LEU A 240 -12.95 3.97 20.30
C LEU A 240 -13.95 3.26 21.24
N ARG A 241 -13.97 1.92 21.28
CA ARG A 241 -14.93 1.13 22.09
C ARG A 241 -15.04 1.56 23.57
N PRO A 242 -13.95 1.78 24.32
CA PRO A 242 -14.03 2.23 25.71
C PRO A 242 -14.41 3.71 25.88
N LEU A 243 -14.46 4.51 24.80
CA LEU A 243 -14.82 5.92 24.88
C LEU A 243 -16.35 6.06 24.84
N HIS A 244 -16.95 6.25 26.01
CA HIS A 244 -18.39 6.51 26.15
C HIS A 244 -18.75 8.00 26.03
N ASP A 245 -17.77 8.89 26.18
CA ASP A 245 -17.91 10.32 26.02
C ASP A 245 -16.76 10.84 25.13
N LEU A 246 -17.12 11.63 24.12
CA LEU A 246 -16.20 12.26 23.18
C LEU A 246 -16.13 13.78 23.34
N SER A 247 -16.78 14.33 24.37
CA SER A 247 -16.90 15.78 24.59
C SER A 247 -15.56 16.46 24.88
N ASP A 248 -14.65 15.79 25.59
CA ASP A 248 -13.27 16.26 25.83
C ASP A 248 -12.39 15.92 24.62
N ALA A 249 -12.43 16.79 23.63
CA ALA A 249 -11.67 16.65 22.39
C ALA A 249 -10.15 16.54 22.62
N SER A 250 -9.62 17.15 23.69
CA SER A 250 -8.18 17.12 24.00
C SER A 250 -7.78 15.75 24.56
N ALA A 251 -8.52 15.27 25.57
CA ALA A 251 -8.26 13.96 26.17
C ALA A 251 -8.47 12.82 25.16
N VAL A 252 -9.50 12.92 24.31
CA VAL A 252 -9.74 11.97 23.22
C VAL A 252 -8.59 12.00 22.21
N CYS A 253 -8.13 13.18 21.79
CA CYS A 253 -7.02 13.33 20.85
C CYS A 253 -5.72 12.73 21.42
N GLU A 254 -5.44 13.00 22.69
CA GLU A 254 -4.28 12.44 23.37
C GLU A 254 -4.34 10.91 23.37
N TYR A 255 -5.46 10.33 23.80
CA TYR A 255 -5.63 8.88 23.81
C TYR A 255 -5.56 8.27 22.40
N LEU A 256 -6.22 8.86 21.41
CA LEU A 256 -6.23 8.34 20.04
C LEU A 256 -4.88 8.43 19.33
N GLU A 257 -3.92 9.21 19.83
CA GLU A 257 -2.55 9.19 19.27
C GLU A 257 -1.91 7.79 19.30
N SER A 258 -2.31 6.94 20.26
CA SER A 258 -1.90 5.53 20.33
C SER A 258 -2.08 4.81 18.99
N PHE A 259 -3.12 5.14 18.24
CA PHE A 259 -3.39 4.62 16.90
C PHE A 259 -2.16 4.69 15.99
N TYR A 260 -1.48 5.83 15.94
CA TYR A 260 -0.35 6.05 15.03
C TYR A 260 0.89 5.24 15.40
N THR A 261 0.98 4.77 16.64
CA THR A 261 2.04 3.84 17.10
C THR A 261 1.60 2.40 16.90
N LEU A 262 0.38 2.05 17.31
CA LEU A 262 -0.16 0.69 17.24
C LEU A 262 -0.24 0.15 15.81
N ARG A 263 -0.50 1.01 14.83
CA ARG A 263 -0.55 0.62 13.41
C ARG A 263 0.80 0.35 12.78
N LYS A 264 1.91 0.77 13.40
CA LYS A 264 3.24 0.76 12.77
C LYS A 264 3.68 -0.64 12.33
N PRO A 265 3.56 -1.71 13.13
CA PRO A 265 3.95 -3.05 12.69
C PRO A 265 3.34 -3.45 11.34
N MET A 266 2.04 -3.27 11.16
CA MET A 266 1.39 -3.57 9.88
C MET A 266 1.75 -2.57 8.79
N SER A 267 1.49 -1.29 9.05
CA SER A 267 1.63 -0.23 8.05
C SER A 267 3.06 -0.09 7.55
N SER A 268 4.06 -0.03 8.43
CA SER A 268 5.45 0.17 8.03
C SER A 268 6.00 -1.04 7.27
N THR A 269 5.65 -2.26 7.71
CA THR A 269 6.08 -3.49 7.01
C THR A 269 5.57 -3.49 5.56
N ILE A 270 4.27 -3.25 5.37
CA ILE A 270 3.65 -3.22 4.04
C ILE A 270 4.19 -2.05 3.20
N ASN A 271 4.38 -0.88 3.79
CA ASN A 271 4.89 0.31 3.09
C ASN A 271 6.32 0.11 2.61
N THR A 272 7.22 -0.30 3.51
CA THR A 272 8.61 -0.55 3.18
C THR A 272 8.73 -1.65 2.14
N LEU A 273 8.01 -2.77 2.31
CA LEU A 273 8.03 -3.86 1.33
C LEU A 273 7.56 -3.39 -0.05
N ALA A 274 6.44 -2.66 -0.13
CA ALA A 274 5.90 -2.16 -1.39
C ALA A 274 6.86 -1.25 -2.14
N ASN A 275 7.46 -0.29 -1.42
CA ASN A 275 8.32 0.71 -2.03
C ASN A 275 9.69 0.13 -2.41
N VAL A 276 10.24 -0.80 -1.61
CA VAL A 276 11.49 -1.49 -1.95
C VAL A 276 11.29 -2.42 -3.15
N LEU A 277 10.23 -3.23 -3.16
CA LEU A 277 9.91 -4.12 -4.28
C LEU A 277 9.77 -3.36 -5.58
N GLN A 278 9.10 -2.20 -5.55
CA GLN A 278 8.99 -1.38 -6.75
C GLN A 278 10.35 -0.91 -7.26
N LYS A 279 11.26 -0.44 -6.39
CA LYS A 279 12.61 -0.05 -6.83
C LYS A 279 13.42 -1.23 -7.38
N VAL A 280 13.30 -2.41 -6.75
CA VAL A 280 14.04 -3.62 -7.15
C VAL A 280 13.51 -4.22 -8.46
N PHE A 281 12.20 -4.12 -8.72
CA PHE A 281 11.58 -4.72 -9.92
C PHE A 281 11.62 -3.83 -11.16
N ARG A 282 12.05 -2.56 -11.03
CA ARG A 282 12.29 -1.70 -12.19
C ARG A 282 13.55 -2.14 -12.92
N ALA A 283 13.51 -2.08 -14.24
CA ALA A 283 14.70 -2.32 -15.05
C ALA A 283 15.74 -1.24 -14.76
N SER A 284 17.00 -1.65 -14.72
CA SER A 284 18.13 -0.76 -14.45
C SER A 284 19.29 -1.10 -15.37
N SER A 285 19.96 -0.08 -15.87
CA SER A 285 21.25 -0.20 -16.57
C SER A 285 22.43 -0.35 -15.61
N ASP A 286 22.24 -0.10 -14.31
CA ASP A 286 23.25 -0.37 -13.27
C ASP A 286 23.37 -1.88 -13.04
N PRO A 287 24.53 -2.50 -13.34
CA PRO A 287 24.74 -3.93 -13.11
C PRO A 287 24.53 -4.35 -11.65
N THR A 288 24.82 -3.46 -10.70
CA THR A 288 24.63 -3.74 -9.27
C THR A 288 23.16 -3.90 -8.93
N MET A 289 22.28 -3.11 -9.56
CA MET A 289 20.83 -3.25 -9.39
C MET A 289 20.30 -4.54 -10.00
N GLN A 290 20.87 -5.00 -11.11
CA GLN A 290 20.55 -6.30 -11.69
C GLN A 290 20.96 -7.43 -10.75
N ASP A 291 22.13 -7.34 -10.10
CA ASP A 291 22.55 -8.29 -9.08
C ASP A 291 21.62 -8.31 -7.86
N VAL A 292 21.15 -7.15 -7.39
CA VAL A 292 20.13 -7.05 -6.31
C VAL A 292 18.83 -7.74 -6.74
N GLN A 293 18.36 -7.50 -7.97
CA GLN A 293 17.15 -8.12 -8.50
C GLN A 293 17.29 -9.65 -8.63
N HIS A 294 18.43 -10.12 -9.14
CA HIS A 294 18.75 -11.54 -9.21
C HIS A 294 18.86 -12.19 -7.83
N ALA A 295 19.43 -11.50 -6.84
CA ALA A 295 19.48 -11.97 -5.46
C ALA A 295 18.08 -12.11 -4.87
N PHE A 296 17.21 -11.11 -5.08
CA PHE A 296 15.83 -11.12 -4.62
C PHE A 296 15.05 -12.32 -5.22
N PHE A 297 15.12 -12.48 -6.54
CA PHE A 297 14.43 -13.57 -7.24
C PHE A 297 14.98 -14.94 -6.86
N GLY A 298 16.30 -15.09 -6.81
CA GLY A 298 16.96 -16.32 -6.41
C GLY A 298 16.62 -16.73 -4.97
N TYR A 299 16.51 -15.75 -4.06
CA TYR A 299 16.14 -15.99 -2.67
C TYR A 299 14.70 -16.53 -2.55
N LEU A 300 13.75 -15.94 -3.29
CA LEU A 300 12.37 -16.44 -3.31
C LEU A 300 12.27 -17.87 -3.88
N ARG A 301 13.12 -18.20 -4.86
CA ARG A 301 13.17 -19.55 -5.45
C ARG A 301 13.71 -20.63 -4.51
N LEU A 302 14.38 -20.27 -3.41
CA LEU A 302 14.79 -21.24 -2.39
C LEU A 302 13.58 -21.89 -1.70
N GLY A 303 12.38 -21.31 -1.80
CA GLY A 303 11.17 -21.87 -1.22
C GLY A 303 11.18 -21.87 0.32
N GLY A 304 10.22 -22.60 0.92
CA GLY A 304 10.07 -22.69 2.38
C GLY A 304 10.06 -21.32 3.05
N THR A 305 10.77 -21.19 4.18
CA THR A 305 10.85 -19.95 4.97
C THR A 305 11.27 -18.72 4.15
N PHE A 306 12.11 -18.88 3.12
CA PHE A 306 12.60 -17.76 2.31
C PHE A 306 11.49 -17.12 1.46
N SER A 307 10.60 -17.94 0.89
CA SER A 307 9.44 -17.47 0.13
C SER A 307 8.22 -17.21 1.02
N HIS A 308 7.94 -18.11 1.97
CA HIS A 308 6.82 -18.01 2.90
C HIS A 308 6.93 -16.81 3.82
N GLY A 309 8.12 -16.47 4.32
CA GLY A 309 8.30 -15.31 5.18
C GLY A 309 8.01 -13.99 4.45
N VAL A 310 8.54 -13.82 3.23
CA VAL A 310 8.26 -12.63 2.40
C VAL A 310 6.79 -12.55 2.01
N SER A 311 6.19 -13.66 1.60
CA SER A 311 4.79 -13.72 1.20
C SER A 311 3.80 -13.55 2.37
N ALA A 312 4.16 -13.98 3.59
CA ALA A 312 3.40 -13.70 4.81
C ALA A 312 3.34 -12.19 5.12
N MET A 313 4.44 -11.47 4.89
CA MET A 313 4.48 -10.02 5.04
C MET A 313 3.71 -9.32 3.92
N LEU A 314 3.88 -9.78 2.68
CA LEU A 314 3.18 -9.26 1.49
C LEU A 314 1.65 -9.38 1.61
N SER A 315 1.17 -10.52 2.09
CA SER A 315 -0.26 -10.79 2.31
C SER A 315 -0.84 -10.07 3.54
N GLY A 316 0.01 -9.47 4.39
CA GLY A 316 -0.41 -8.84 5.64
C GLY A 316 -0.84 -9.82 6.72
N LEU A 317 -0.53 -11.13 6.57
CA LEU A 317 -0.81 -12.14 7.57
C LEU A 317 0.12 -12.00 8.78
N TRP A 318 1.43 -11.92 8.55
CA TRP A 318 2.44 -11.72 9.60
C TRP A 318 3.36 -10.52 9.31
N PRO A 319 2.83 -9.27 9.35
CA PRO A 319 3.61 -8.09 9.06
C PRO A 319 4.47 -7.69 10.28
N ARG A 320 5.64 -8.32 10.43
CA ARG A 320 6.59 -8.05 11.52
C ARG A 320 7.80 -7.27 11.01
N PRO A 321 8.06 -6.04 11.50
CA PRO A 321 9.21 -5.24 11.07
C PRO A 321 10.57 -5.91 11.25
N LEU A 322 10.77 -6.65 12.35
CA LEU A 322 12.01 -7.42 12.56
C LEU A 322 12.16 -8.57 11.56
N GLY A 323 11.05 -9.23 11.19
CA GLY A 323 11.05 -10.24 10.13
C GLY A 323 11.41 -9.63 8.77
N LEU A 324 10.90 -8.42 8.48
CA LEU A 324 11.26 -7.67 7.28
C LEU A 324 12.76 -7.38 7.22
N ALA A 325 13.33 -6.86 8.31
CA ALA A 325 14.77 -6.59 8.40
C ALA A 325 15.61 -7.86 8.21
N PHE A 326 15.19 -8.97 8.85
CA PHE A 326 15.83 -10.27 8.68
C PHE A 326 15.84 -10.72 7.21
N HIS A 327 14.69 -10.70 6.53
CA HIS A 327 14.61 -11.13 5.14
C HIS A 327 15.43 -10.24 4.20
N PHE A 328 15.44 -8.92 4.38
CA PHE A 328 16.29 -8.04 3.58
C PHE A 328 17.78 -8.31 3.79
N LEU A 329 18.21 -8.52 5.04
CA LEU A 329 19.60 -8.88 5.34
C LEU A 329 19.96 -10.23 4.74
N ALA A 330 19.05 -11.21 4.82
CA ALA A 330 19.25 -12.54 4.25
C ALA A 330 19.36 -12.50 2.73
N ILE A 331 18.51 -11.72 2.04
CA ILE A 331 18.60 -11.50 0.59
C ILE A 331 19.93 -10.85 0.20
N ALA A 332 20.35 -9.82 0.95
CA ALA A 332 21.62 -9.13 0.69
C ALA A 332 22.82 -10.07 0.89
N THR A 333 22.82 -10.85 1.97
CA THR A 333 23.85 -11.86 2.26
C THR A 333 23.87 -12.96 1.21
N TYR A 334 22.71 -13.44 0.78
CA TYR A 334 22.58 -14.39 -0.32
C TYR A 334 23.15 -13.85 -1.63
N GLY A 335 22.87 -12.58 -1.96
CA GLY A 335 23.44 -11.89 -3.12
C GLY A 335 24.96 -11.80 -3.07
N VAL A 336 25.52 -11.37 -1.93
CA VAL A 336 26.98 -11.34 -1.73
C VAL A 336 27.58 -12.74 -1.86
N GLY A 337 27.00 -13.74 -1.21
CA GLY A 337 27.46 -15.13 -1.28
C GLY A 337 27.54 -15.62 -2.73
N ARG A 338 26.50 -15.35 -3.54
CA ARG A 338 26.50 -15.69 -4.98
C ARG A 338 27.63 -15.01 -5.75
N LEU A 339 27.94 -13.75 -5.45
CA LEU A 339 29.02 -13.02 -6.12
C LEU A 339 30.41 -13.53 -5.74
N LEU A 340 30.57 -14.12 -4.56
CA LEU A 340 31.84 -14.66 -4.07
C LEU A 340 32.13 -16.10 -4.57
N LEU A 341 31.16 -16.80 -5.14
CA LEU A 341 31.34 -18.17 -5.64
C LEU A 341 31.91 -18.22 -7.08
N PRO A 342 32.76 -19.21 -7.45
CA PRO A 342 33.30 -20.26 -6.58
C PRO A 342 34.41 -19.79 -5.62
N PHE A 343 35.14 -18.72 -5.97
CA PHE A 343 36.20 -18.16 -5.13
C PHE A 343 36.11 -16.64 -5.00
N PRO A 344 36.41 -16.08 -3.81
CA PRO A 344 36.40 -14.64 -3.56
C PRO A 344 37.63 -13.97 -4.20
N THR A 345 37.42 -13.21 -5.26
CA THR A 345 38.46 -12.34 -5.84
C THR A 345 38.28 -10.89 -5.37
N PRO A 346 39.32 -10.03 -5.40
CA PRO A 346 39.18 -8.61 -5.02
C PRO A 346 38.05 -7.90 -5.77
N LYS A 347 37.89 -8.17 -7.08
CA LYS A 347 36.78 -7.64 -7.89
C LYS A 347 35.41 -8.12 -7.39
N ARG A 348 35.29 -9.39 -7.00
CA ARG A 348 34.04 -9.97 -6.50
C ARG A 348 33.69 -9.47 -5.10
N LEU A 349 34.69 -9.31 -4.24
CA LEU A 349 34.53 -8.66 -2.93
C LEU A 349 34.01 -7.24 -3.11
N TRP A 350 34.60 -6.48 -4.05
CA TRP A 350 34.15 -5.13 -4.38
C TRP A 350 32.72 -5.08 -4.95
N ASN A 351 32.34 -6.03 -5.80
CA ASN A 351 30.96 -6.13 -6.27
C ASN A 351 29.99 -6.48 -5.12
N GLY A 352 30.40 -7.36 -4.21
CA GLY A 352 29.64 -7.69 -3.00
C GLY A 352 29.42 -6.47 -2.09
N THR A 353 30.46 -5.65 -1.86
CA THR A 353 30.32 -4.43 -1.07
C THR A 353 29.42 -3.40 -1.77
N LYS A 354 29.52 -3.25 -3.09
CA LYS A 354 28.60 -2.43 -3.90
C LYS A 354 27.16 -2.90 -3.78
N LEU A 355 26.91 -4.21 -3.86
CA LEU A 355 25.57 -4.78 -3.70
C LEU A 355 24.99 -4.43 -2.32
N LEU A 356 25.75 -4.60 -1.25
CA LEU A 356 25.32 -4.22 0.11
C LEU A 356 25.00 -2.73 0.20
N TRP A 357 25.87 -1.88 -0.35
CA TRP A 357 25.68 -0.43 -0.36
C TRP A 357 24.38 -0.03 -1.09
N VAL A 358 24.13 -0.60 -2.27
CA VAL A 358 22.92 -0.32 -3.06
C VAL A 358 21.66 -0.86 -2.37
N ALA A 359 21.71 -2.07 -1.81
CA ALA A 359 20.59 -2.63 -1.06
C ALA A 359 20.21 -1.76 0.15
N LEU A 360 21.21 -1.27 0.90
CA LEU A 360 21.00 -0.38 2.04
C LEU A 360 20.49 1.00 1.62
N SER A 361 21.01 1.57 0.52
CA SER A 361 20.55 2.87 0.02
C SER A 361 19.10 2.86 -0.46
N ILE A 362 18.59 1.69 -0.89
CA ILE A 362 17.17 1.49 -1.19
C ILE A 362 16.34 1.38 0.09
N LEU A 363 16.80 0.57 1.06
CA LEU A 363 16.00 0.20 2.23
C LEU A 363 15.95 1.31 3.31
N LEU A 364 17.10 1.89 3.66
CA LEU A 364 17.22 2.79 4.81
C LEU A 364 16.34 4.04 4.72
N PRO A 365 16.16 4.71 3.56
CA PRO A 365 15.27 5.87 3.47
C PRO A 365 13.81 5.54 3.81
N PHE A 366 13.34 4.33 3.47
CA PHE A 366 11.97 3.90 3.79
C PHE A 366 11.82 3.53 5.26
N ILE A 367 12.83 2.91 5.88
CA ILE A 367 12.85 2.68 7.33
C ILE A 367 12.83 4.02 8.08
N TRP A 368 13.63 4.98 7.63
CA TRP A 368 13.70 6.30 8.24
C TRP A 368 12.37 7.04 8.16
N SER A 369 11.72 7.05 6.99
CA SER A 369 10.42 7.72 6.82
C SER A 369 9.30 7.09 7.64
N GLU A 370 9.38 5.80 7.95
CA GLU A 370 8.45 5.13 8.86
C GLU A 370 8.76 5.35 10.35
N GLY A 371 9.93 5.88 10.68
CA GLY A 371 10.36 6.16 12.05
C GLY A 371 10.88 4.91 12.78
N VAL A 372 12.21 4.76 12.84
CA VAL A 372 12.94 3.59 13.37
C VAL A 372 12.38 3.09 14.71
N ARG A 373 12.25 3.97 15.70
CA ARG A 373 11.78 3.60 17.05
C ARG A 373 10.35 3.07 17.02
N LYS A 374 9.44 3.75 16.31
CA LYS A 374 8.02 3.35 16.25
C LYS A 374 7.83 2.06 15.44
N MET A 375 8.66 1.83 14.43
CA MET A 375 8.65 0.63 13.59
C MET A 375 9.17 -0.60 14.35
N PHE A 376 10.37 -0.55 14.93
CA PHE A 376 11.01 -1.73 15.52
C PHE A 376 10.72 -1.91 17.01
N PHE A 377 10.48 -0.81 17.73
CA PHE A 377 10.34 -0.82 19.18
C PHE A 377 9.08 -0.05 19.61
N PRO A 378 7.88 -0.38 19.09
CA PRO A 378 6.65 0.35 19.42
C PRO A 378 6.34 0.32 20.92
N LEU A 379 6.72 -0.76 21.62
CA LEU A 379 6.60 -0.92 23.07
C LEU A 379 7.42 0.09 23.89
N THR A 380 8.37 0.79 23.28
CA THR A 380 9.14 1.84 23.96
C THR A 380 8.50 3.21 23.86
N VAL A 381 7.42 3.34 23.09
CA VAL A 381 6.75 4.62 22.82
C VAL A 381 5.66 4.83 23.88
N PRO A 382 5.67 5.92 24.68
CA PRO A 382 4.68 6.12 25.74
C PRO A 382 3.22 6.06 25.25
N ALA A 383 2.96 6.57 24.04
CA ALA A 383 1.64 6.50 23.41
C ALA A 383 1.11 5.08 23.26
N TYR A 384 1.95 4.03 23.27
CA TYR A 384 1.50 2.64 23.19
C TYR A 384 0.63 2.23 24.40
N TYR A 385 0.88 2.81 25.58
CA TYR A 385 0.26 2.40 26.84
C TYR A 385 -0.81 3.38 27.35
N ARG A 386 -1.28 4.32 26.52
CA ARG A 386 -2.31 5.27 26.98
C ARG A 386 -3.60 4.54 27.29
N THR A 387 -4.19 4.93 28.41
CA THR A 387 -5.48 4.44 28.86
C THR A 387 -6.59 5.42 28.45
N PRO A 388 -7.83 4.94 28.30
CA PRO A 388 -8.97 5.81 28.05
C PRO A 388 -9.09 6.89 29.12
N PRO A 389 -9.50 8.12 28.76
CA PRO A 389 -9.73 9.17 29.75
C PRO A 389 -10.81 8.74 30.75
N ALA A 390 -10.61 9.08 32.02
CA ALA A 390 -11.55 8.76 33.07
C ALA A 390 -12.88 9.50 32.84
N ASN A 391 -14.01 8.79 32.95
CA ASN A 391 -15.32 9.43 32.97
C ASN A 391 -15.39 10.35 34.20
N ASN A 392 -15.38 11.66 33.99
CA ASN A 392 -15.54 12.69 35.03
C ASN A 392 -16.96 12.73 35.64
N LYS A 393 -17.60 11.57 35.85
CA LYS A 393 -18.88 11.50 36.58
C LYS A 393 -18.73 11.70 38.09
N ASN A 394 -17.50 11.72 38.63
CA ASN A 394 -17.24 11.89 40.07
C ASN A 394 -16.61 13.24 40.47
N ARG A 395 -16.54 14.24 39.57
CA ARG A 395 -16.19 15.63 39.95
C ARG A 395 -17.46 16.44 40.25
N LYS A 396 -18.17 16.03 41.30
CA LYS A 396 -19.11 16.86 42.05
C LYS A 396 -18.99 16.50 43.52
N VAL A 397 -18.12 17.20 44.23
CA VAL A 397 -18.32 17.66 45.61
C VAL A 397 -17.71 19.04 45.69
#